data_AF-A0A1C7GWM3-F1
#
_entry.id   AF-A0A1C7GWM3-F1
#
_cell.length_a   1.000
_cell.length_b   1.000
_cell.length_c   1.000
_cell.angle_alpha   90.00
_cell.angle_beta   90.00
_cell.angle_gamma   90.00
#
_symmetry.space_group_name_H-M   'P 1'
#
loop_
_entity.id
_entity.type
_entity.pdbx_description
1 polymer ?
#
loop_
_entity_poly.entity_id
_entity_poly.type
_entity_poly.pdbx_seq_one_letter_code
_entity_poly.pdbx_strand_id
1 'polypeptide(L)'
;MIKERTLWITRTAVFIALLVVLQAATGALGSTIITGSVVNMLLIVSVMTCDMMSGLCVAVISPIMAKLIGIGPLWSLIPFIVAGNITLVLIWHFIGNRRWGHKYTAPIIALTAAATAKFLVLYLGIAQITVPFLLRLPAPQAAVISSMFSIPQLLTALLGGGAALLVLSPLKKAIRGGREQS
;
A
#
# COMPACT_ATOMS: atom_id res chain seq x y z
N MET A 1 -19.99 -18.39 12.18
CA MET A 1 -18.71 -18.79 11.56
C MET A 1 -18.70 -18.68 10.02
N ILE A 2 -19.70 -19.19 9.28
CA ILE A 2 -19.72 -19.10 7.80
C ILE A 2 -19.89 -17.65 7.31
N LYS A 3 -20.84 -16.89 7.89
CA LYS A 3 -21.14 -15.50 7.51
C LYS A 3 -19.94 -14.54 7.61
N GLU A 4 -19.09 -14.71 8.62
CA GLU A 4 -17.88 -13.90 8.80
C GLU A 4 -16.81 -14.20 7.75
N ARG A 5 -16.61 -15.48 7.39
CA ARG A 5 -15.70 -15.87 6.31
C ARG A 5 -16.18 -15.33 4.96
N THR A 6 -17.48 -15.44 4.67
CA THR A 6 -18.06 -14.87 3.44
C THR A 6 -17.86 -13.37 3.37
N LEU A 7 -18.12 -12.62 4.46
CA LEU A 7 -17.90 -11.17 4.51
C LEU A 7 -16.44 -10.79 4.30
N TRP A 8 -15.50 -11.54 4.87
CA TRP A 8 -14.07 -11.33 4.68
C TRP A 8 -13.64 -11.50 3.21
N ILE A 9 -14.06 -12.60 2.58
CA ILE A 9 -13.75 -12.90 1.18
C ILE A 9 -14.31 -11.79 0.28
N THR A 10 -15.58 -11.45 0.46
CA THR A 10 -16.24 -10.43 -0.38
C THR A 10 -15.57 -9.06 -0.24
N ARG A 11 -15.24 -8.64 0.98
CA ARG A 11 -14.55 -7.36 1.21
C ARG A 11 -13.18 -7.33 0.55
N THR A 12 -12.39 -8.38 0.73
CA THR A 12 -11.06 -8.50 0.11
C THR A 12 -11.17 -8.48 -1.42
N ALA A 13 -12.12 -9.24 -1.99
CA ALA A 13 -12.38 -9.28 -3.43
C ALA A 13 -12.78 -7.92 -3.99
N VAL A 14 -13.64 -7.16 -3.29
CA VAL A 14 -14.02 -5.80 -3.68
C VAL A 14 -12.82 -4.86 -3.69
N PHE A 15 -11.95 -4.92 -2.69
CA PHE A 15 -10.73 -4.10 -2.68
C PHE A 15 -9.75 -4.48 -3.78
N ILE A 16 -9.59 -5.78 -4.09
CA ILE A 16 -8.76 -6.24 -5.20
C ILE A 16 -9.36 -5.77 -6.54
N ALA A 17 -10.67 -5.92 -6.74
CA ALA A 17 -11.34 -5.46 -7.96
C ALA A 17 -11.20 -3.95 -8.14
N LEU A 18 -11.43 -3.17 -7.07
CA LEU A 18 -11.25 -1.72 -7.08
C LEU A 18 -9.79 -1.34 -7.38
N LEU A 19 -8.84 -2.08 -6.81
CA LEU A 19 -7.42 -1.90 -7.07
C LEU A 19 -7.08 -2.13 -8.55
N VAL A 20 -7.55 -3.22 -9.15
CA VAL A 20 -7.31 -3.53 -10.57
C VAL A 20 -7.90 -2.45 -11.48
N VAL A 21 -9.15 -2.04 -11.23
CA VAL A 21 -9.83 -1.01 -12.03
C VAL A 21 -9.10 0.32 -11.93
N LEU A 22 -8.74 0.75 -10.72
CA LEU A 22 -8.03 2.01 -10.52
C LEU A 22 -6.60 1.97 -11.04
N GLN A 23 -5.93 0.82 -10.98
CA GLN A 23 -4.63 0.62 -11.62
C GLN A 23 -4.73 0.78 -13.13
N ALA A 24 -5.70 0.14 -13.79
CA ALA A 24 -5.90 0.29 -15.23
C ALA A 24 -6.26 1.73 -15.61
N ALA A 25 -7.19 2.37 -14.88
CA ALA A 25 -7.63 3.73 -15.17
C ALA A 25 -6.51 4.77 -14.97
N THR A 26 -5.76 4.68 -13.87
CA THR A 26 -4.64 5.61 -13.61
C THR A 26 -3.41 5.28 -14.45
N GLY A 27 -3.25 4.01 -14.84
CA GLY A 27 -2.21 3.57 -15.76
C GLY A 27 -2.31 4.26 -17.12
N ALA A 28 -3.53 4.49 -17.61
CA ALA A 28 -3.77 5.25 -18.84
C ALA A 28 -3.31 6.71 -18.76
N LEU A 29 -3.14 7.28 -17.56
CA LEU A 29 -2.63 8.64 -17.36
C LEU A 29 -1.10 8.73 -17.46
N GLY A 30 -0.39 7.60 -17.53
CA GLY A 30 1.07 7.54 -17.66
C GLY A 30 1.87 8.01 -16.43
N SER A 31 1.21 8.40 -15.33
CA SER A 31 1.88 8.89 -14.12
C SER A 31 1.92 7.81 -13.02
N THR A 32 3.11 7.26 -12.82
CA THR A 32 3.38 6.28 -11.74
C THR A 32 3.15 6.88 -10.35
N ILE A 33 3.26 8.20 -10.20
CA ILE A 33 2.97 8.91 -8.95
C ILE A 33 1.46 8.88 -8.67
N ILE A 34 0.61 9.09 -9.69
CA ILE A 34 -0.85 9.04 -9.51
C ILE A 34 -1.27 7.60 -9.18
N THR A 35 -0.87 6.63 -10.01
CA THR A 35 -1.20 5.22 -9.79
C THR A 35 -0.71 4.71 -8.45
N GLY A 36 0.54 4.98 -8.10
CA GLY A 36 1.12 4.56 -6.82
C GLY A 36 0.39 5.18 -5.62
N SER A 37 -0.02 6.45 -5.72
CA SER A 37 -0.78 7.12 -4.66
C SER A 37 -2.13 6.47 -4.44
N VAL A 38 -2.86 6.18 -5.52
CA VAL A 38 -4.16 5.51 -5.45
C VAL A 38 -4.03 4.09 -4.89
N VAL A 39 -3.01 3.34 -5.31
CA VAL A 39 -2.74 2.00 -4.75
C VAL A 39 -2.45 2.07 -3.25
N ASN A 40 -1.56 2.97 -2.80
CA ASN A 40 -1.25 3.12 -1.38
C ASN A 40 -2.48 3.55 -0.57
N MET A 41 -3.32 4.43 -1.12
CA MET A 41 -4.60 4.80 -0.51
C MET A 41 -5.48 3.57 -0.28
N LEU A 42 -5.68 2.73 -1.30
CA LEU A 42 -6.50 1.52 -1.20
C LEU A 42 -5.93 0.52 -0.19
N LEU A 43 -4.62 0.34 -0.13
CA LEU A 43 -3.97 -0.51 0.87
C LEU A 43 -4.32 -0.07 2.29
N ILE A 44 -4.19 1.24 2.56
CA ILE A 44 -4.50 1.82 3.87
C ILE A 44 -5.99 1.68 4.19
N VAL A 45 -6.86 2.02 3.22
CA VAL A 45 -8.31 1.93 3.41
C VAL A 45 -8.73 0.48 3.65
N SER A 46 -8.15 -0.50 2.95
CA SER A 46 -8.48 -1.91 3.11
C SER A 46 -8.19 -2.41 4.53
N VAL A 47 -6.98 -2.15 5.06
CA VAL A 47 -6.60 -2.59 6.42
C VAL A 47 -7.34 -1.84 7.53
N MET A 48 -7.73 -0.59 7.27
CA MET A 48 -8.43 0.25 8.25
C MET A 48 -9.94 0.07 8.29
N THR A 49 -10.54 -0.56 7.29
CA THR A 49 -12.00 -0.79 7.22
C THR A 49 -12.38 -2.26 7.31
N CYS A 50 -11.49 -3.15 6.88
CA CYS A 50 -11.67 -4.59 6.96
C CYS A 50 -10.82 -5.14 8.10
N ASP A 51 -9.78 -5.90 7.79
CA ASP A 51 -8.84 -6.47 8.73
C ASP A 51 -7.42 -6.54 8.15
N MET A 52 -6.48 -6.96 9.01
CA MET A 52 -5.07 -7.14 8.65
C MET A 52 -4.89 -8.08 7.46
N MET A 53 -5.59 -9.22 7.45
CA MET A 53 -5.43 -10.23 6.40
C MET A 53 -5.93 -9.74 5.05
N SER A 54 -7.05 -9.01 5.01
CA SER A 54 -7.55 -8.36 3.80
C SER A 54 -6.50 -7.38 3.25
N GLY A 55 -5.94 -6.53 4.12
CA GLY A 55 -4.90 -5.57 3.73
C GLY A 55 -3.63 -6.24 3.21
N LEU A 56 -3.21 -7.33 3.84
CA LEU A 56 -2.04 -8.10 3.41
C LEU A 56 -2.27 -8.78 2.05
N CYS A 57 -3.45 -9.37 1.82
CA CYS A 57 -3.79 -9.93 0.52
C CYS A 57 -3.74 -8.87 -0.58
N VAL A 58 -4.34 -7.70 -0.36
CA VAL A 58 -4.29 -6.59 -1.32
C VAL A 58 -2.84 -6.09 -1.53
N ALA A 59 -2.02 -6.05 -0.47
CA ALA A 59 -0.60 -5.67 -0.54
C ALA A 59 0.22 -6.59 -1.45
N VAL A 60 0.00 -7.90 -1.37
CA VAL A 60 0.70 -8.91 -2.18
C VAL A 60 0.20 -8.90 -3.62
N ILE A 61 -1.12 -8.86 -3.82
CA ILE A 61 -1.74 -8.94 -5.13
C ILE A 61 -1.49 -7.66 -5.95
N SER A 62 -1.35 -6.52 -5.29
CA SER A 62 -1.27 -5.22 -5.97
C SER A 62 -0.16 -5.06 -7.01
N PRO A 63 1.13 -5.38 -6.75
CA PRO A 63 2.16 -5.28 -7.77
C PRO A 63 2.06 -6.37 -8.85
N ILE A 64 1.49 -7.54 -8.52
CA ILE A 64 1.27 -8.62 -9.49
C ILE A 64 0.25 -8.17 -10.54
N MET A 65 -0.89 -7.63 -10.09
CA MET A 65 -1.92 -7.12 -10.99
C MET A 65 -1.44 -5.92 -11.81
N ALA A 66 -0.70 -4.99 -11.18
CA ALA A 66 -0.06 -3.89 -11.91
C ALA A 66 0.84 -4.41 -13.05
N LYS A 67 1.59 -5.49 -12.80
CA LYS A 67 2.44 -6.10 -13.83
C LYS A 67 1.62 -6.73 -14.96
N LEU A 68 0.55 -7.45 -14.63
CA LEU A 68 -0.32 -8.09 -15.62
C LEU A 68 -1.05 -7.07 -16.52
N ILE A 69 -1.36 -5.89 -15.98
CA ILE A 69 -1.96 -4.77 -16.74
C ILE A 69 -0.91 -4.02 -17.59
N GLY A 70 0.39 -4.34 -17.45
CA GLY A 70 1.47 -3.75 -18.24
C GLY A 70 2.05 -2.45 -17.66
N ILE A 71 1.59 -2.00 -16.50
CA ILE A 71 2.04 -0.76 -15.82
C ILE A 71 3.04 -1.03 -14.69
N GLY A 72 3.25 -2.30 -14.35
CA GLY A 72 4.11 -2.73 -13.25
C GLY A 72 5.60 -2.84 -13.65
N PRO A 73 6.50 -2.72 -12.66
CA PRO A 73 7.94 -2.75 -12.87
C PRO A 73 8.47 -4.14 -13.25
N LEU A 74 9.79 -4.33 -13.23
CA LEU A 74 10.42 -5.63 -13.50
C LEU A 74 10.00 -6.68 -12.45
N TRP A 75 9.90 -7.95 -12.87
CA TRP A 75 9.54 -9.07 -12.00
C TRP A 75 10.46 -9.20 -10.78
N SER A 76 11.75 -8.85 -10.92
CA SER A 76 12.73 -8.84 -9.84
C SER A 76 12.45 -7.79 -8.74
N LEU A 77 11.72 -6.72 -9.07
CA LEU A 77 11.38 -5.66 -8.11
C LEU A 77 10.07 -5.93 -7.35
N ILE A 78 9.21 -6.79 -7.90
CA ILE A 78 7.90 -7.11 -7.31
C ILE A 78 8.02 -7.58 -5.85
N PRO A 79 8.91 -8.52 -5.48
CA PRO A 79 9.04 -8.96 -4.09
C PRO A 79 9.34 -7.83 -3.10
N PHE A 80 10.15 -6.85 -3.51
CA PHE A 80 10.49 -5.68 -2.67
C PHE A 80 9.32 -4.71 -2.54
N ILE A 81 8.53 -4.55 -3.59
CA ILE A 81 7.29 -3.74 -3.54
C ILE A 81 6.26 -4.42 -2.64
N VAL A 82 6.10 -5.74 -2.74
CA VAL A 82 5.26 -6.52 -1.85
C VAL A 82 5.70 -6.31 -0.40
N ALA A 83 7.00 -6.45 -0.11
CA ALA A 83 7.54 -6.22 1.23
C ALA A 83 7.27 -4.78 1.74
N GLY A 84 7.45 -3.77 0.90
CA GLY A 84 7.13 -2.38 1.22
C GLY A 84 5.63 -2.14 1.47
N ASN A 85 4.75 -2.74 0.66
CA ASN A 85 3.30 -2.67 0.82
C ASN A 85 2.84 -3.36 2.11
N ILE A 86 3.39 -4.53 2.42
CA ILE A 86 3.15 -5.26 3.68
C ILE A 86 3.56 -4.38 4.86
N THR A 87 4.76 -3.81 4.83
CA THR A 87 5.28 -2.93 5.88
C THR A 87 4.32 -1.75 6.14
N LEU A 88 3.85 -1.10 5.06
CA LEU A 88 2.87 -0.03 5.15
C LEU A 88 1.56 -0.50 5.81
N VAL A 89 1.02 -1.65 5.37
CA VAL A 89 -0.23 -2.22 5.93
C VAL A 89 -0.08 -2.55 7.41
N LEU A 90 1.04 -3.16 7.82
CA LEU A 90 1.31 -3.52 9.20
C LEU A 90 1.39 -2.29 10.11
N ILE A 91 2.13 -1.25 9.69
CA ILE A 91 2.27 -0.02 10.46
C ILE A 91 0.91 0.67 10.62
N TRP A 92 0.11 0.75 9.55
CA TRP A 92 -1.24 1.29 9.65
C TRP A 92 -2.15 0.46 10.54
N HIS A 93 -2.04 -0.86 10.51
CA HIS A 93 -2.81 -1.76 11.38
C HIS A 93 -2.52 -1.49 12.87
N PHE A 94 -1.25 -1.46 13.27
CA PHE A 94 -0.84 -1.33 14.66
C PHE A 94 -0.93 0.11 15.20
N ILE A 95 -0.58 1.10 14.39
CA ILE A 95 -0.51 2.50 14.82
C ILE A 95 -1.79 3.27 14.46
N GLY A 96 -2.30 3.10 13.24
CA GLY A 96 -3.38 3.93 12.68
C GLY A 96 -4.73 3.85 13.40
N ASN A 97 -4.96 2.78 14.17
CA ASN A 97 -6.16 2.62 15.01
C ASN A 97 -5.97 3.02 16.48
N ARG A 98 -4.75 3.43 16.88
CA ARG A 98 -4.46 3.80 18.26
C ARG A 98 -5.07 5.17 18.60
N ARG A 99 -5.41 5.39 19.87
CA ARG A 99 -5.87 6.69 20.38
C ARG A 99 -4.82 7.24 21.34
N TRP A 100 -3.98 8.13 20.86
CA TRP A 100 -2.94 8.81 21.65
C TRP A 100 -3.27 10.29 21.78
N GLY A 101 -4.17 10.61 22.70
CA GLY A 101 -4.65 11.97 22.92
C GLY A 101 -5.53 12.46 21.77
N HIS A 102 -4.95 13.19 20.81
CA HIS A 102 -5.71 13.78 19.72
C HIS A 102 -6.08 12.76 18.63
N LYS A 103 -7.26 12.98 18.02
CA LYS A 103 -7.86 12.14 16.98
C LYS A 103 -6.93 11.89 15.77
N TYR A 104 -6.05 12.84 15.45
CA TYR A 104 -5.18 12.79 14.28
C TYR A 104 -3.73 12.38 14.59
N THR A 105 -3.33 12.30 15.85
CA THR A 105 -1.94 11.99 16.24
C THR A 105 -1.50 10.62 15.73
N ALA A 106 -2.26 9.57 16.08
CA ALA A 106 -1.92 8.21 15.68
C ALA A 106 -1.94 8.01 14.15
N PRO A 107 -2.94 8.53 13.39
CA PRO A 107 -2.91 8.44 11.92
C PRO A 107 -1.76 9.23 11.25
N ILE A 108 -1.35 10.39 11.79
CA ILE A 108 -0.20 11.16 11.27
C ILE A 108 1.12 10.42 11.55
N ILE A 109 1.26 9.85 12.75
CA ILE A 109 2.42 9.01 13.08
C ILE A 109 2.43 7.76 12.18
N ALA A 110 1.29 7.11 11.98
CA ALA A 110 1.19 5.95 11.10
C ALA A 110 1.57 6.31 9.66
N LEU A 111 1.13 7.46 9.14
CA LEU A 111 1.46 7.95 7.81
C LEU A 111 2.97 8.13 7.63
N THR A 112 3.59 8.91 8.52
CA THR A 112 5.02 9.24 8.44
C THR A 112 5.90 8.01 8.68
N ALA A 113 5.57 7.19 9.67
CA ALA A 113 6.26 5.93 9.94
C ALA A 113 6.13 4.93 8.79
N ALA A 114 4.92 4.74 8.25
CA ALA A 114 4.66 3.79 7.16
C ALA A 114 5.38 4.20 5.87
N ALA A 115 5.34 5.48 5.51
CA ALA A 115 6.01 6.00 4.32
C ALA A 115 7.53 5.85 4.43
N THR A 116 8.10 6.20 5.59
CA THR A 116 9.54 6.08 5.85
C THR A 116 9.99 4.61 5.87
N ALA A 117 9.27 3.74 6.58
CA ALA A 117 9.61 2.33 6.65
C ALA A 117 9.50 1.64 5.29
N LYS A 118 8.44 1.94 4.52
CA LYS A 118 8.29 1.45 3.15
C LYS A 118 9.46 1.89 2.26
N PHE A 119 9.84 3.17 2.34
CA PHE A 119 10.98 3.71 1.62
C PHE A 119 12.27 2.96 1.98
N LEU A 120 12.52 2.75 3.27
CA LEU A 120 13.72 2.05 3.75
C LEU A 120 13.75 0.59 3.27
N VAL A 121 12.62 -0.13 3.36
CA VAL A 121 12.53 -1.53 2.90
C VAL A 121 12.84 -1.63 1.40
N LEU A 122 12.31 -0.71 0.60
CA LEU A 122 12.60 -0.67 -0.83
C LEU A 122 14.03 -0.24 -1.13
N TYR A 123 14.51 0.82 -0.47
CA TYR A 123 15.83 1.37 -0.71
C TYR A 123 16.93 0.37 -0.32
N LEU A 124 16.84 -0.19 0.89
CA LEU A 124 17.78 -1.19 1.38
C LEU A 124 17.60 -2.52 0.65
N GLY A 125 16.37 -2.94 0.36
CA GLY A 125 16.11 -4.16 -0.40
C GLY A 125 16.78 -4.13 -1.77
N ILE A 126 16.63 -3.02 -2.51
CA ILE A 126 17.25 -2.89 -3.83
C ILE A 126 18.77 -2.68 -3.72
N ALA A 127 19.22 -1.78 -2.85
CA ALA A 127 20.64 -1.42 -2.76
C ALA A 127 21.51 -2.53 -2.12
N GLN A 128 20.99 -3.23 -1.12
CA GLN A 128 21.74 -4.22 -0.32
C GLN A 128 21.47 -5.67 -0.72
N ILE A 129 20.33 -5.97 -1.38
CA ILE A 129 19.98 -7.36 -1.74
C ILE A 129 19.98 -7.53 -3.27
N THR A 130 19.13 -6.79 -4.00
CA THR A 130 18.97 -6.99 -5.45
C THR A 130 20.26 -6.72 -6.21
N VAL A 131 20.96 -5.65 -5.89
CA VAL A 131 22.13 -5.27 -6.67
C VAL A 131 23.35 -6.17 -6.41
N PRO A 132 23.78 -6.41 -5.16
CA PRO A 132 24.95 -7.25 -4.92
C PRO A 132 24.72 -8.74 -5.24
N PHE A 133 23.51 -9.28 -5.00
CA PHE A 133 23.27 -10.71 -5.20
C PHE A 133 22.68 -11.07 -6.58
N LEU A 134 21.90 -10.18 -7.19
CA LEU A 134 21.13 -10.46 -8.41
C LEU A 134 21.71 -9.78 -9.66
N LEU A 135 22.23 -8.56 -9.55
CA LEU A 135 22.70 -7.77 -10.70
C LEU A 135 24.22 -7.59 -10.78
N ARG A 136 24.97 -7.84 -9.68
CA ARG A 136 26.43 -7.64 -9.56
C ARG A 136 26.92 -6.28 -10.08
N LEU A 137 26.10 -5.24 -9.96
CA LEU A 137 26.47 -3.89 -10.40
C LEU A 137 27.35 -3.18 -9.36
N PRO A 138 28.21 -2.25 -9.78
CA PRO A 138 28.96 -1.37 -8.87
C PRO A 138 28.03 -0.62 -7.90
N ALA A 139 28.46 -0.48 -6.64
CA ALA A 139 27.70 0.19 -5.58
C ALA A 139 27.12 1.59 -5.96
N PRO A 140 27.80 2.44 -6.75
CA PRO A 140 27.23 3.71 -7.19
C PRO A 140 25.98 3.56 -8.07
N GLN A 141 25.97 2.58 -8.98
CA GLN A 141 24.83 2.32 -9.86
C GLN A 141 23.66 1.71 -9.07
N ALA A 142 23.97 0.92 -8.03
CA ALA A 142 22.99 0.38 -7.10
C ALA A 142 22.18 1.49 -6.40
N ALA A 143 22.89 2.49 -5.88
CA ALA A 143 22.29 3.61 -5.17
C ALA A 143 21.40 4.43 -6.09
N VAL A 144 21.82 4.66 -7.34
CA VAL A 144 21.03 5.39 -8.35
C VAL A 144 19.74 4.64 -8.67
N ILE A 145 19.81 3.36 -9.05
CA ILE A 145 18.61 2.55 -9.37
C ILE A 145 17.66 2.47 -8.17
N SER A 146 18.22 2.25 -6.98
CA SER A 146 17.44 2.20 -5.74
C SER A 146 16.73 3.52 -5.48
N SER A 147 17.44 4.65 -5.60
CA SER A 147 16.86 5.99 -5.37
C SER A 147 15.77 6.35 -6.38
N MET A 148 15.96 6.01 -7.66
CA MET A 148 14.96 6.22 -8.72
C MET A 148 13.67 5.44 -8.46
N PHE A 149 13.76 4.30 -7.77
CA PHE A 149 12.60 3.49 -7.46
C PHE A 149 11.97 3.86 -6.10
N SER A 150 12.79 4.12 -5.09
CA SER A 150 12.33 4.35 -3.72
C SER A 150 11.79 5.77 -3.49
N ILE A 151 12.36 6.81 -4.09
CA ILE A 151 11.90 8.20 -3.90
C ILE A 151 10.45 8.39 -4.38
N PRO A 152 10.07 7.94 -5.59
CA PRO A 152 8.66 7.97 -6.00
C PRO A 152 7.75 7.16 -5.07
N GLN A 153 8.24 6.04 -4.50
CA GLN A 153 7.48 5.23 -3.54
C GLN A 153 7.21 5.99 -2.22
N LEU A 154 8.13 6.84 -1.78
CA LEU A 154 7.92 7.70 -0.62
C LEU A 154 6.83 8.75 -0.90
N LEU A 155 6.93 9.47 -2.02
CA LEU A 155 5.95 10.48 -2.40
C LEU A 155 4.55 9.88 -2.55
N THR A 156 4.45 8.75 -3.24
CA THR A 156 3.18 8.04 -3.44
C THR A 156 2.59 7.51 -2.13
N ALA A 157 3.42 7.08 -1.18
CA ALA A 157 2.94 6.62 0.13
C ALA A 157 2.39 7.77 0.96
N LEU A 158 3.04 8.93 0.94
CA LEU A 158 2.58 10.14 1.61
C LEU A 158 1.28 10.66 1.00
N LEU A 159 1.22 10.80 -0.32
CA LEU A 159 0.02 11.27 -1.03
C LEU A 159 -1.14 10.29 -0.86
N GLY A 160 -0.90 9.00 -1.07
CA GLY A 160 -1.90 7.95 -0.90
C GLY A 160 -2.41 7.86 0.53
N GLY A 161 -1.53 7.97 1.53
CA GLY A 161 -1.94 7.97 2.92
C GLY A 161 -2.65 9.24 3.36
N GLY A 162 -2.24 10.41 2.86
CA GLY A 162 -2.98 11.66 3.03
C GLY A 162 -4.40 11.55 2.44
N ALA A 163 -4.53 11.04 1.22
CA ALA A 163 -5.83 10.77 0.60
C ALA A 163 -6.66 9.76 1.42
N ALA A 164 -6.02 8.71 1.94
CA ALA A 164 -6.70 7.72 2.77
C ALA A 164 -7.29 8.37 4.03
N LEU A 165 -6.58 9.28 4.70
CA LEU A 165 -7.10 9.98 5.88
C LEU A 165 -8.40 10.75 5.59
N LEU A 166 -8.52 11.33 4.39
CA LEU A 166 -9.72 12.05 3.96
C LEU A 166 -10.90 11.10 3.75
N VAL A 167 -10.65 9.92 3.15
CA VAL A 167 -11.69 8.92 2.83
C VAL A 167 -12.08 8.07 4.03
N LEU A 168 -11.16 7.83 4.96
CA LEU A 168 -11.36 6.92 6.10
C LEU A 168 -12.48 7.38 7.05
N SER A 169 -12.61 8.69 7.28
CA SER A 169 -13.63 9.23 8.18
C SER A 169 -15.06 8.99 7.67
N PRO A 170 -15.45 9.41 6.45
CA PRO A 170 -16.78 9.14 5.91
C PRO A 170 -17.03 7.64 5.73
N LEU A 171 -16.03 6.88 5.29
CA LEU A 171 -16.18 5.44 5.06
C LEU A 171 -16.42 4.67 6.36
N LYS A 172 -15.67 4.96 7.44
CA LYS A 172 -15.91 4.36 8.77
C LYS A 172 -17.30 4.71 9.31
N LYS A 173 -17.81 5.91 9.02
CA LYS A 173 -19.17 6.33 9.41
C LYS A 173 -20.24 5.53 8.66
N ALA A 174 -20.10 5.40 7.33
CA ALA A 174 -21.02 4.62 6.50
C ALA A 174 -21.06 3.14 6.89
N ILE A 175 -19.91 2.53 7.15
CA ILE A 175 -19.80 1.11 7.57
C ILE A 175 -20.44 0.87 8.95
N ARG A 176 -20.39 1.85 9.86
CA ARG A 176 -21.05 1.74 11.17
C ARG A 176 -22.56 1.87 11.04
N GLY A 177 -23.05 2.86 10.30
CA GLY A 177 -24.48 3.04 10.08
C GLY A 177 -25.16 1.82 9.43
N GLY A 178 -24.47 1.16 8.49
CA GLY A 178 -24.99 -0.08 7.89
C GLY A 178 -25.02 -1.30 8.82
N ARG A 179 -24.23 -1.32 9.90
CA ARG A 179 -24.26 -2.40 10.91
C ARG A 179 -25.34 -2.21 11.97
N GLU A 180 -25.77 -0.98 12.21
CA GLU A 180 -26.87 -0.67 13.14
C GLU A 180 -28.25 -0.96 12.51
N GLN A 181 -28.31 -1.12 11.19
CA GLN A 181 -29.52 -1.39 10.42
C GLN A 181 -29.70 -2.88 10.04
N SER A 182 -28.74 -3.76 10.38
CA SER A 182 -28.71 -5.18 10.01
C SER A 182 -28.82 -6.12 11.21
#